data_AF-A0A0C2JI46-F1
#
_entry.id   AF-A0A0C2JI46-F1
#
_cell.length_a   1.000
_cell.length_b   1.000
_cell.length_c   1.000
_cell.angle_alpha   90.00
_cell.angle_beta   90.00
_cell.angle_gamma   90.00
#
_symmetry.space_group_name_H-M   'P 1'
#
loop_
_entity.id
_entity.type
_entity.pdbx_description
1 polymer ?
#
loop_
_entity_poly.entity_id
_entity_poly.type
_entity_poly.pdbx_seq_one_letter_code
_entity_poly.pdbx_strand_id
1 'polypeptide(L)'
;MNVALTPRRYDVIKKIKKKLYIIYLALIADPIIDHERYFWVHKVFKNLYSNIQYYLKNCSIDHLSIENQLHLLQYYLKIHLTLNIKISPSDDNLFGGFLNKLLGDPSFSNIC
;
A
#
# COMPACT_ATOMS: atom_id res chain seq x y z
N MET A 1 -1.85 -2.65 24.13
CA MET A 1 -0.90 -1.80 24.88
C MET A 1 -0.51 -0.64 23.97
N ASN A 2 -1.04 0.56 24.19
CA ASN A 2 -0.79 1.72 23.32
C ASN A 2 0.58 2.33 23.66
N VAL A 3 1.59 2.01 22.84
CA VAL A 3 2.89 2.67 22.93
C VAL A 3 2.75 4.06 22.33
N ALA A 4 2.86 5.10 23.16
CA ALA A 4 2.88 6.48 22.68
C ALA A 4 4.06 6.67 21.71
N LEU A 5 3.75 7.07 20.47
CA LEU A 5 4.78 7.35 19.47
C LEU A 5 5.58 8.57 19.88
N THR A 6 6.91 8.48 19.82
CA THR A 6 7.75 9.66 20.01
C THR A 6 7.49 10.67 18.88
N PRO A 7 7.62 11.99 19.13
CA PRO A 7 7.33 13.03 18.13
C PRO A 7 8.07 12.79 16.80
N ARG A 8 9.34 12.35 16.88
CA ARG A 8 10.15 12.00 15.71
C ARG A 8 9.58 10.82 14.91
N ARG A 9 9.04 9.78 15.57
CA ARG A 9 8.38 8.64 14.88
C ARG A 9 7.07 9.06 14.24
N TYR A 10 6.31 9.93 14.90
CA TYR A 10 5.06 10.47 14.38
C TYR A 10 5.27 11.26 13.07
N ASP A 11 6.27 12.16 13.04
CA ASP A 11 6.57 12.95 11.84
C ASP A 11 7.02 12.08 10.67
N VAL A 12 7.79 11.02 10.93
CA VAL A 12 8.20 10.04 9.92
C VAL A 12 6.98 9.33 9.33
N ILE A 13 6.07 8.83 10.18
CA ILE A 13 4.84 8.16 9.73
C ILE A 13 3.97 9.12 8.89
N LYS A 14 3.79 10.37 9.34
CA LYS A 14 3.04 11.39 8.60
C LYS A 14 3.65 11.68 7.24
N LYS A 15 4.99 11.76 7.16
CA LYS A 15 5.71 11.95 5.89
C LYS A 15 5.56 10.75 4.96
N ILE A 16 5.60 9.52 5.49
CA ILE A 16 5.38 8.30 4.72
C ILE A 16 3.93 8.26 4.18
N LYS A 17 2.92 8.54 5.01
CA LYS A 17 1.52 8.63 4.58
C LYS A 17 1.34 9.59 3.40
N LYS A 18 1.89 10.81 3.51
CA LYS A 18 1.82 11.80 2.41
C LYS A 18 2.45 11.27 1.11
N LYS A 19 3.60 10.61 1.20
CA LYS A 19 4.24 10.00 0.03
C LYS A 19 3.38 8.92 -0.60
N LEU A 20 2.84 7.99 0.20
CA LEU A 20 1.92 6.95 -0.29
C LEU A 20 0.69 7.55 -0.97
N TYR A 21 0.14 8.63 -0.41
CA TYR A 21 -1.01 9.33 -1.01
C TYR A 21 -0.68 9.98 -2.36
N ILE A 22 0.48 10.63 -2.47
CA ILE A 22 0.95 11.19 -3.75
C ILE A 22 1.09 10.09 -4.80
N ILE A 23 1.68 8.94 -4.43
CA ILE A 23 1.83 7.84 -5.38
C ILE A 23 0.46 7.26 -5.74
N TYR A 24 -0.43 7.08 -4.77
CA TYR A 24 -1.80 6.60 -5.03
C TYR A 24 -2.54 7.51 -6.03
N LEU A 25 -2.46 8.83 -5.85
CA LEU A 25 -3.02 9.79 -6.80
C LEU A 25 -2.35 9.70 -8.18
N ALA A 26 -1.03 9.50 -8.24
CA ALA A 26 -0.31 9.31 -9.49
C ALA A 26 -0.76 8.03 -10.23
N LEU A 27 -1.00 6.93 -9.50
CA LEU A 27 -1.55 5.69 -10.06
C LEU A 27 -3.01 5.85 -10.52
N ILE A 28 -3.82 6.69 -9.85
CA ILE A 28 -5.16 7.03 -10.32
C ILE A 28 -5.09 7.82 -11.62
N ALA A 29 -4.15 8.76 -11.72
CA ALA A 29 -3.96 9.60 -12.89
C ALA A 29 -3.29 8.85 -14.06
N ASP A 30 -2.71 7.67 -13.86
CA ASP A 30 -2.00 6.94 -14.92
C ASP A 30 -2.78 6.83 -16.24
N PRO A 31 -4.09 6.48 -16.28
CA PRO A 31 -4.83 6.37 -17.54
C PRO A 31 -5.01 7.68 -18.31
N ILE A 32 -4.82 8.84 -17.66
CA ILE A 32 -4.92 10.16 -18.28
C ILE A 32 -3.54 10.77 -18.57
N ILE A 33 -2.45 10.11 -18.17
CA ILE A 33 -1.09 10.55 -18.48
C ILE A 33 -0.80 10.24 -19.95
N ASP A 34 -0.25 11.23 -20.64
CA ASP A 34 0.31 11.03 -21.98
C ASP A 34 1.54 10.11 -21.90
N HIS A 35 1.32 8.82 -22.15
CA HIS A 35 2.37 7.81 -22.08
C HIS A 35 3.39 7.90 -23.22
N GLU A 36 3.07 8.58 -24.32
CA GLU A 36 4.03 8.82 -25.40
C GLU A 36 5.08 9.84 -24.94
N ARG A 37 4.61 10.92 -24.29
CA ARG A 37 5.49 11.95 -23.74
C ARG A 37 6.18 11.56 -22.44
N TYR A 38 5.52 10.75 -21.61
CA TYR A 38 5.97 10.41 -20.26
C TYR A 38 6.16 8.90 -20.04
N PHE A 39 6.74 8.19 -21.01
CA PHE A 39 7.00 6.75 -20.93
C PHE A 39 7.76 6.30 -19.65
N TRP A 40 8.56 7.20 -19.06
CA TRP A 40 9.31 6.94 -17.84
C TRP A 40 8.42 6.76 -16.61
N VAL A 41 7.20 7.30 -16.59
CA VAL A 41 6.26 7.18 -15.47
C VAL A 41 5.90 5.71 -15.23
N HIS A 42 5.59 4.99 -16.30
CA HIS A 42 5.30 3.56 -16.22
C HIS A 42 6.49 2.75 -15.67
N LYS A 43 7.72 3.12 -16.06
CA LYS A 43 8.95 2.52 -15.52
C LYS A 43 9.14 2.81 -14.02
N VAL A 44 8.83 4.04 -13.58
CA VAL A 44 8.87 4.42 -12.17
C VAL A 44 7.88 3.60 -11.36
N PHE A 45 6.65 3.43 -11.83
CA PHE A 45 5.66 2.61 -11.16
C PHE A 45 6.08 1.13 -11.09
N LYS A 46 6.65 0.56 -12.15
CA LYS A 46 7.22 -0.80 -12.10
C LYS A 46 8.31 -0.96 -11.05
N ASN A 47 9.26 -0.02 -10.99
CA ASN A 47 10.32 -0.04 -9.97
C ASN A 47 9.74 0.07 -8.55
N LEU A 48 8.74 0.93 -8.39
CA LEU A 48 8.09 1.15 -7.12
C LEU A 48 7.30 -0.09 -6.66
N TYR A 49 6.63 -0.78 -7.59
CA TYR A 49 6.01 -2.07 -7.33
C TYR A 49 7.04 -3.08 -6.82
N SER A 50 8.17 -3.27 -7.51
CA SER A 50 9.22 -4.20 -7.09
C SER A 50 9.75 -3.91 -5.69
N ASN A 51 9.97 -2.63 -5.37
CA ASN A 51 10.44 -2.22 -4.05
C ASN A 51 9.41 -2.53 -2.95
N ILE A 52 8.12 -2.33 -3.23
CA ILE A 52 7.07 -2.56 -2.24
C ILE A 52 6.79 -4.05 -2.08
N GLN A 53 6.81 -4.81 -3.17
CA GLN A 53 6.74 -6.26 -3.08
C GLN A 53 7.91 -6.82 -2.25
N TYR A 54 9.12 -6.31 -2.46
CA TYR A 54 10.28 -6.68 -1.64
C TYR A 54 10.08 -6.31 -0.16
N TYR A 55 9.60 -5.10 0.13
CA TYR A 55 9.33 -4.67 1.50
C TYR A 55 8.28 -5.57 2.17
N LEU A 56 7.17 -5.83 1.50
CA LEU A 56 6.07 -6.64 2.00
C LEU A 56 6.45 -8.11 2.25
N LYS A 57 7.36 -8.66 1.43
CA LYS A 57 7.87 -10.04 1.63
C LYS A 57 8.84 -10.15 2.80
N ASN A 58 9.65 -9.12 3.06
CA ASN A 58 10.74 -9.19 4.04
C ASN A 58 10.43 -8.48 5.37
N CYS A 59 9.40 -7.64 5.43
CA CYS A 59 9.05 -6.87 6.60
C CYS A 59 7.61 -7.16 7.02
N SER A 60 7.41 -7.54 8.29
CA SER A 60 6.06 -7.59 8.86
C SER A 60 5.50 -6.18 8.98
N ILE A 61 4.28 -5.98 8.51
CA ILE A 61 3.52 -4.73 8.64
C ILE A 61 2.68 -4.68 9.93
N ASP A 62 2.78 -5.69 10.80
CA ASP A 62 1.95 -5.85 12.00
C ASP A 62 2.19 -4.76 13.05
N HIS A 63 3.36 -4.11 12.98
CA HIS A 63 3.72 -2.97 13.82
C HIS A 63 2.99 -1.67 13.41
N LEU A 64 2.36 -1.63 12.24
CA LEU A 64 1.59 -0.50 11.77
C LEU A 64 0.16 -0.54 12.34
N SER A 65 -0.47 0.61 12.55
CA SER A 65 -1.91 0.65 12.85
C SER A 65 -2.72 0.06 11.71
N ILE A 66 -3.91 -0.47 12.02
CA ILE A 66 -4.81 -1.07 11.02
C ILE A 66 -5.12 -0.11 9.85
N GLU A 67 -5.30 1.18 10.16
CA GLU A 67 -5.49 2.24 9.16
C GLU A 67 -4.29 2.34 8.20
N ASN A 68 -3.06 2.28 8.72
CA ASN A 68 -1.85 2.37 7.90
C ASN A 68 -1.66 1.14 7.03
N GLN A 69 -1.97 -0.04 7.57
CA GLN A 69 -1.94 -1.29 6.82
C GLN A 69 -2.97 -1.26 5.68
N LEU A 70 -4.18 -0.74 5.93
CA LEU A 70 -5.21 -0.58 4.91
C LEU A 70 -4.78 0.38 3.79
N HIS A 71 -4.16 1.51 4.11
CA HIS A 71 -3.62 2.44 3.10
C HIS A 71 -2.56 1.77 2.23
N LEU A 72 -1.67 0.97 2.84
CA LEU A 72 -0.63 0.26 2.12
C LEU A 72 -1.23 -0.83 1.20
N LEU A 73 -2.29 -1.51 1.65
CA LEU A 73 -3.04 -2.45 0.84
C LEU A 73 -3.73 -1.79 -0.35
N GLN A 74 -4.49 -0.70 -0.13
CA GLN A 74 -5.18 0.04 -1.19
C GLN A 74 -4.20 0.51 -2.26
N TYR A 75 -3.07 1.04 -1.81
CA TYR A 75 -1.95 1.42 -2.66
C TYR A 75 -1.45 0.22 -3.50
N TYR A 76 -1.22 -0.93 -2.86
CA TYR A 76 -0.68 -2.12 -3.52
C TYR A 76 -1.69 -2.74 -4.50
N LEU A 77 -2.99 -2.77 -4.18
CA LEU A 77 -4.01 -3.19 -5.14
C LEU A 77 -4.08 -2.23 -6.33
N LYS A 78 -3.98 -0.92 -6.09
CA LYS A 78 -4.03 0.08 -7.16
C LYS A 78 -2.88 -0.10 -8.15
N ILE A 79 -1.67 -0.45 -7.70
CA ILE A 79 -0.53 -0.66 -8.61
C ILE A 79 -0.71 -1.90 -9.49
N HIS A 80 -1.31 -2.98 -8.96
CA HIS A 80 -1.65 -4.16 -9.75
C HIS A 80 -2.61 -3.81 -10.89
N LEU A 81 -3.68 -3.07 -10.56
CA LEU A 81 -4.66 -2.62 -11.55
C LEU A 81 -4.03 -1.69 -12.60
N THR A 82 -3.23 -0.72 -12.15
CA THR A 82 -2.63 0.31 -13.01
C THR A 82 -1.61 -0.30 -13.97
N LEU A 83 -0.76 -1.21 -13.49
CA LEU A 83 0.28 -1.83 -14.30
C LEU A 83 -0.18 -3.12 -15.01
N ASN A 84 -1.45 -3.49 -14.86
CA ASN A 84 -2.02 -4.76 -15.33
C ASN A 84 -1.16 -5.98 -14.90
N ILE A 85 -0.66 -5.95 -13.67
CA ILE A 85 0.15 -7.03 -13.09
C ILE A 85 -0.79 -8.01 -12.42
N LYS A 86 -0.75 -9.27 -12.84
CA LYS A 86 -1.54 -10.33 -12.22
C LYS A 86 -1.14 -10.49 -10.75
N ILE A 87 -2.14 -10.64 -9.90
CA ILE A 87 -1.97 -11.02 -8.50
C ILE A 87 -1.33 -12.41 -8.48
N SER A 88 -0.21 -12.55 -7.79
CA SER A 88 0.45 -13.85 -7.60
C SER A 88 -0.09 -14.57 -6.36
N PRO A 89 0.13 -15.88 -6.23
CA PRO A 89 -0.23 -16.60 -5.00
C PRO A 89 0.41 -16.02 -3.73
N SER A 90 1.60 -15.41 -3.86
CA SER A 90 2.25 -14.71 -2.74
C SER A 90 1.51 -13.44 -2.33
N ASP A 91 0.91 -12.75 -3.30
CA ASP A 91 0.11 -11.56 -3.05
C ASP A 91 -1.24 -11.95 -2.42
N ASP A 92 -1.87 -13.03 -2.90
CA ASP A 92 -3.08 -13.61 -2.32
C ASP A 92 -2.89 -13.99 -0.84
N ASN A 93 -1.77 -14.63 -0.50
CA ASN A 93 -1.46 -14.97 0.90
C ASN A 93 -1.32 -13.71 1.77
N LEU A 94 -0.71 -12.65 1.24
CA LEU A 94 -0.57 -11.38 1.94
C LEU A 94 -1.93 -10.72 2.14
N PHE A 95 -2.77 -10.69 1.11
CA PHE A 95 -4.12 -10.14 1.16
C PHE A 95 -5.02 -10.93 2.11
N GLY A 96 -5.01 -12.25 2.02
CA GLY A 96 -5.77 -13.13 2.88
C GLY A 96 -5.36 -12.98 4.34
N GLY A 97 -4.05 -12.93 4.63
CA GLY A 97 -3.55 -12.70 5.98
C GLY A 97 -4.00 -11.37 6.57
N PHE A 98 -4.04 -10.30 5.76
CA PHE A 98 -4.53 -9.00 6.19
C PHE A 98 -6.06 -8.94 6.35
N LEU A 99 -6.82 -9.48 5.39
CA LEU A 99 -8.28 -9.53 5.45
C LEU A 99 -8.77 -10.35 6.65
N ASN A 100 -8.10 -11.47 6.95
CA ASN A 100 -8.41 -12.27 8.14
C ASN A 100 -8.18 -11.47 9.44
N LYS A 101 -7.15 -10.62 9.49
CA LYS A 101 -6.91 -9.72 10.64
C LYS A 101 -7.99 -8.65 10.75
N LEU A 102 -8.42 -8.08 9.64
CA LEU A 102 -9.53 -7.11 9.62
C LEU A 102 -10.83 -7.73 10.11
N LEU A 103 -11.19 -8.90 9.58
CA LEU A 103 -12.42 -9.60 9.94
C LEU A 103 -12.42 -10.10 11.39
N GLY A 104 -11.24 -10.41 11.94
CA GLY A 104 -11.08 -10.81 13.34
C GLY A 104 -11.11 -9.66 14.34
N ASP A 105 -11.06 -8.40 13.89
CA ASP A 105 -11.14 -7.23 14.76
C ASP A 105 -12.61 -6.77 14.93
N PRO A 106 -13.19 -6.89 16.14
CA PRO A 106 -14.59 -6.55 16.39
C PRO A 106 -14.91 -5.06 16.24
N SER A 107 -13.90 -4.19 16.12
CA SER A 107 -14.14 -2.78 15.75
C SER A 107 -14.55 -2.60 14.29
N PHE A 108 -14.30 -3.60 13.43
CA PHE A 108 -14.68 -3.63 12.02
C PHE A 108 -15.81 -4.61 11.71
N SER A 109 -16.30 -5.40 12.69
CA SER A 109 -17.38 -6.38 12.49
C SER A 109 -18.76 -5.77 12.19
N ASN A 110 -18.90 -4.45 12.29
CA ASN A 110 -20.15 -3.72 12.02
C ASN A 110 -20.16 -3.02 10.65
N ILE A 111 -19.14 -3.22 9.80
CA ILE A 111 -19.10 -2.70 8.42
C ILE A 111 -19.52 -3.83 7.46
N CYS A 112 -20.77 -4.28 7.57
CA CYS A 112 -21.46 -5.07 6.55
C CYS A 112 -22.92 -4.61 6.51
#